data_AF-A0A0C2YWW4-F1
#
_entry.id   AF-A0A0C2YWW4-F1
#
_cell.length_a   1.000
_cell.length_b   1.000
_cell.length_c   1.000
_cell.angle_alpha   90.00
_cell.angle_beta   90.00
_cell.angle_gamma   90.00
#
_symmetry.space_group_name_H-M   'P 1'
#
loop_
_entity.id
_entity.type
_entity.pdbx_description
1 polymer ?
#
loop_
_entity_poly.entity_id
_entity_poly.type
_entity_poly.pdbx_seq_one_letter_code
_entity_poly.pdbx_strand_id
1 'polypeptide(L)' 'MEALFVLVKFYKLPQSEVIEDLKRIIALRGVVGEKIVLLETLNIVDGKNIDFVDALICAKSRLRGYGKLSFDKDVNKKC' A
#
# COMPACT_ATOMS: atom_id res chain seq x y z
N MET A 1 -3.94 4.06 -3.73
CA MET A 1 -2.96 4.45 -4.76
C MET A 1 -3.05 5.93 -5.08
N GLU A 2 -4.14 6.41 -5.68
CA GLU A 2 -4.24 7.79 -6.21
C GLU A 2 -4.03 8.87 -5.14
N ALA A 3 -4.70 8.74 -3.98
CA ALA A 3 -4.53 9.69 -2.88
C ALA A 3 -3.06 9.81 -2.43
N LEU A 4 -2.39 8.67 -2.21
CA LEU A 4 -0.97 8.64 -1.85
C LEU A 4 -0.11 9.28 -2.94
N PHE A 5 -0.36 8.93 -4.21
CA PHE A 5 0.40 9.47 -5.34
C PHE A 5 0.26 10.99 -5.44
N VAL A 6 -0.96 11.52 -5.38
CA VAL A 6 -1.20 12.96 -5.49
C VAL A 6 -0.56 13.70 -4.31
N LEU A 7 -0.79 13.26 -3.07
CA LEU A 7 -0.26 13.93 -1.88
C LEU A 7 1.28 13.92 -1.82
N VAL A 8 1.92 12.80 -2.20
CA VAL A 8 3.38 12.68 -2.14
C VAL A 8 4.06 13.21 -3.41
N LYS A 9 3.57 12.88 -4.61
CA LYS A 9 4.26 13.24 -5.86
C LYS A 9 3.89 14.62 -6.37
N PHE A 10 2.63 15.05 -6.25
CA PHE A 10 2.20 16.36 -6.71
C PHE A 10 2.42 17.42 -5.61
N TYR A 11 1.86 17.19 -4.42
CA TYR A 11 1.94 18.14 -3.31
C TYR A 11 3.23 18.05 -2.47
N LYS A 12 4.10 17.05 -2.72
CA LYS A 12 5.41 16.91 -2.06
C LYS A 12 5.34 16.79 -0.54
N LEU A 13 4.23 16.28 0.00
CA LEU A 13 4.10 16.03 1.43
C LEU A 13 4.99 14.85 1.88
N PRO A 14 5.45 14.83 3.15
CA PRO A 14 6.21 13.70 3.69
C PRO A 14 5.41 12.40 3.58
N GLN A 15 6.00 11.38 2.95
CA GLN A 15 5.31 10.13 2.69
C GLN A 15 4.83 9.43 3.97
N SER A 16 5.65 9.45 5.03
CA SER A 16 5.30 8.84 6.33
C SER A 16 4.05 9.46 6.95
N GLU A 17 3.93 10.79 6.92
CA GLU A 17 2.76 11.52 7.42
C GLU A 17 1.51 11.17 6.61
N VAL A 18 1.61 11.21 5.28
CA VAL A 18 0.50 10.84 4.39
C VAL A 18 0.06 9.39 4.63
N ILE A 19 1.00 8.47 4.79
CA ILE A 19 0.71 7.06 5.08
C ILE A 19 -0.02 6.90 6.42
N GLU A 20 0.43 7.58 7.46
CA GLU A 20 -0.20 7.53 8.78
C GLU A 20 -1.64 8.05 8.74
N ASP A 21 -1.87 9.19 8.10
CA ASP A 21 -3.19 9.78 7.97
C ASP A 21 -4.13 8.91 7.11
N LEU A 22 -3.63 8.32 6.02
CA LEU A 22 -4.40 7.37 5.23
C LEU A 22 -4.80 6.13 6.04
N LYS A 23 -3.91 5.61 6.89
CA LYS A 23 -4.25 4.48 7.79
C LYS A 23 -5.39 4.86 8.73
N ARG A 24 -5.36 6.07 9.31
CA ARG A 24 -6.43 6.59 10.18
C ARG A 24 -7.76 6.70 9.43
N ILE A 25 -7.76 7.24 8.21
CA ILE A 25 -8.96 7.34 7.35
C ILE A 25 -9.52 5.96 7.04
N ILE A 26 -8.69 5.00 6.61
CA ILE A 26 -9.12 3.64 6.27
C ILE A 26 -9.74 2.93 7.50
N ALA A 27 -9.22 3.20 8.70
CA ALA A 27 -9.71 2.64 9.95
C ALA A 27 -11.10 3.16 10.37
N LEU A 28 -11.58 4.28 9.80
CA LEU A 28 -12.89 4.83 10.13
C LEU A 28 -14.01 3.82 9.82
N ARG A 29 -15.01 3.74 10.72
CA ARG A 29 -16.12 2.77 10.62
C ARG A 29 -16.88 2.87 9.29
N GLY A 30 -17.10 4.09 8.78
CA GLY A 30 -17.87 4.37 7.57
C GLY A 30 -17.14 4.08 6.25
N VAL A 31 -15.82 3.87 6.27
CA VAL A 31 -15.08 3.47 5.07
C VAL A 31 -15.38 2.00 4.79
N VAL A 32 -15.61 1.64 3.53
CA VAL A 32 -15.91 0.26 3.10
C VAL A 32 -14.81 -0.28 2.18
N GLY A 33 -14.62 -1.60 2.14
CA GLY A 33 -13.61 -2.27 1.31
C GLY A 33 -12.65 -3.17 2.08
N GLU A 34 -11.57 -3.62 1.42
CA GLU A 34 -10.57 -4.54 1.98
C GLU A 34 -9.59 -3.83 2.93
N LYS A 35 -10.08 -3.29 4.06
CA LYS A 35 -9.31 -2.46 5.00
C LYS A 35 -7.99 -3.10 5.43
N ILE A 36 -8.03 -4.38 5.84
CA ILE A 36 -6.84 -5.09 6.34
C ILE A 36 -5.76 -5.17 5.26
N VAL A 37 -6.15 -5.46 4.01
CA VAL A 37 -5.22 -5.50 2.88
C VAL A 37 -4.64 -4.13 2.61
N LEU A 38 -5.46 -3.08 2.60
CA LEU A 38 -4.99 -1.70 2.35
C LEU A 38 -4.05 -1.19 3.45
N LEU A 39 -4.35 -1.48 4.72
CA LEU A 39 -3.49 -1.13 5.84
C LEU A 39 -2.13 -1.84 5.73
N GLU A 40 -2.15 -3.13 5.36
CA GLU A 40 -0.91 -3.87 5.13
C GLU A 40 -0.12 -3.34 3.94
N THR A 41 -0.79 -3.01 2.83
CA THR A 41 -0.16 -2.34 1.69
C THR A 41 0.57 -1.08 2.12
N LEU A 42 -0.08 -0.22 2.91
CA LEU A 42 0.52 1.00 3.42
C LEU A 42 1.71 0.75 4.36
N ASN A 43 1.67 -0.31 5.19
CA ASN A 43 2.83 -0.71 6.00
C ASN A 43 4.04 -1.12 5.15
N ILE A 44 3.79 -1.87 4.06
CA ILE A 44 4.87 -2.32 3.18
C ILE A 44 5.48 -1.14 2.41
N VAL A 45 4.65 -0.21 1.90
CA VAL A 45 5.14 1.01 1.22
C VAL A 45 6.06 1.83 2.13
N ASP A 46 5.67 1.99 3.40
CA ASP A 46 6.41 2.76 4.40
C ASP A 46 7.77 2.11 4.74
N GLY A 47 7.78 0.78 4.91
CA GLY A 47 8.97 0.06 5.38
C GLY A 47 9.96 -0.39 4.30
N LYS A 48 9.57 -0.45 3.01
CA LYS A 48 10.39 -1.08 1.95
C LYS A 48 10.67 -0.23 0.71
N ASN A 49 10.24 1.05 0.66
CA ASN A 49 10.38 1.91 -0.54
C ASN A 49 10.00 1.17 -1.85
N ILE A 50 8.85 0.50 -1.82
CA ILE A 50 8.26 -0.13 -3.01
C ILE A 50 7.04 0.67 -3.45
N ASP A 51 6.68 0.60 -4.74
CA ASP A 51 5.47 1.28 -5.18
C ASP A 51 4.21 0.61 -4.61
N PHE A 52 3.12 1.37 -4.63
CA PHE A 52 1.86 0.96 -4.01
C PHE A 52 1.26 -0.30 -4.66
N VAL A 53 1.41 -0.50 -5.97
CA VAL A 53 0.81 -1.64 -6.67
C VAL A 53 1.56 -2.92 -6.33
N ASP A 54 2.90 -2.85 -6.34
CA ASP A 54 3.77 -3.93 -5.86
C ASP A 54 3.42 -4.31 -4.41
N ALA A 55 3.32 -3.30 -3.52
CA ALA A 55 2.91 -3.52 -2.13
C ALA A 55 1.53 -4.16 -2.00
N LEU A 56 0.60 -3.84 -2.88
CA LEU A 56 -0.74 -4.41 -2.88
C LEU A 56 -0.72 -5.90 -3.27
N ILE A 57 0.05 -6.26 -4.30
CA ILE A 57 0.26 -7.66 -4.70
C ILE A 57 0.84 -8.45 -3.53
N CYS A 58 1.85 -7.88 -2.85
CA CYS A 58 2.48 -8.51 -1.70
C CYS A 58 1.53 -8.68 -0.50
N ALA A 59 0.76 -7.64 -0.17
CA ALA A 59 -0.24 -7.69 0.89
C ALA A 59 -1.29 -8.76 0.61
N LYS A 60 -1.79 -8.85 -0.64
CA LYS A 60 -2.75 -9.88 -1.04
C LYS A 60 -2.15 -11.28 -1.01
N SER A 61 -0.92 -11.45 -1.48
CA SER A 61 -0.22 -12.74 -1.39
C SER A 61 -0.06 -13.19 0.07
N ARG A 62 0.38 -12.29 0.96
CA ARG A 62 0.61 -12.61 2.38
C ARG A 62 -0.68 -12.89 3.16
N LEU A 63 -1.73 -12.08 2.96
CA LEU A 63 -2.95 -12.16 3.76
C LEU A 63 -4.00 -13.12 3.19
N ARG A 64 -3.96 -13.40 1.89
CA ARG A 64 -4.95 -14.25 1.21
C ARG A 64 -4.36 -15.54 0.63
N GLY A 65 -3.04 -15.72 0.69
CA GLY A 65 -2.36 -16.89 0.14
C GLY A 65 -2.36 -16.94 -1.39
N TYR A 66 -2.58 -15.81 -2.06
CA TYR A 66 -2.57 -15.76 -3.52
C TYR A 66 -1.14 -15.89 -4.07
N GLY A 67 -1.03 -16.56 -5.22
CA GLY A 67 0.19 -16.53 -6.01
C GLY A 67 0.52 -15.11 -6.48
N LYS A 68 1.82 -14.81 -6.62
CA LYS A 68 2.29 -13.52 -7.13
C LYS A 68 2.39 -13.62 -8.66
N LEU A 69 1.63 -12.78 -9.36
CA LEU A 69 1.75 -12.58 -10.80
C LEU A 69 2.10 -11.11 -11.04
N SER A 70 3.29 -10.84 -11.56
CA SER A 70 3.72 -9.50 -11.94
C SER A 70 4.66 -9.59 -13.14
N PHE A 71 4.61 -8.57 -14.01
CA PHE A 71 5.58 -8.37 -15.08
C PHE A 71 6.87 -7.75 -14.56
N ASP A 72 6.82 -7.05 -13.42
CA ASP A 72 8.04 -6.65 -12.71
C ASP A 72 8.61 -7.86 -11.96
N LYS A 73 9.76 -8.33 -12.44
CA LYS A 73 10.48 -9.47 -11.86
C LYS A 73 10.94 -9.20 -10.43
N ASP A 74 11.07 -7.93 -10.04
CA ASP A 74 11.52 -7.56 -8.70
C ASP A 74 10.41 -7.70 -7.65
N VAL A 75 9.14 -7.75 -8.03
CA VAL A 75 8.02 -8.02 -7.09
C VAL A 75 8.21 -9.35 -6.36
N ASN A 76 8.74 -10.35 -7.04
CA ASN A 76 9.02 -11.66 -6.46
C ASN A 76 10.24 -11.69 -5.52
N LYS A 77 11.01 -10.60 -5.45
CA LYS A 77 12.18 -10.45 -4.58
C LYS A 77 11.94 -9.44 -3.45
N LYS A 78 11.16 -8.39 -3.72
CA LYS A 78 10.73 -7.36 -2.75
C LYS A 78 9.84 -7.97 -1.65
N CYS A 79 9.19 -9.09 -1.99
CA CYS A 79 8.24 -9.89 -1.22
C CYS A 79 8.40 -11.36 -1.61
#